data_AF-A0A935KM99-F1
#
_entry.id   AF-A0A935KM99-F1
#
_cell.length_a   1.000
_cell.length_b   1.000
_cell.length_c   1.000
_cell.angle_alpha   90.00
_cell.angle_beta   90.00
_cell.angle_gamma   90.00
#
_symmetry.space_group_name_H-M   'P 1'
#
loop_
_entity.id
_entity.type
_entity.pdbx_description
1 polymer ?
#
loop_
_entity_poly.entity_id
_entity_poly.type
_entity_poly.pdbx_seq_one_letter_code
_entity_poly.pdbx_strand_id
1 'polypeptide(L)'
;MAAKIRRVGIEWVGGLVVLPATVTGEGEPYRPEALFWVSAKGAILGSTVGKPGELLGQASESLRGTIVRPSWGRPHAPGRVRVASPELAAALREGHPGLDVVCGPTPEIDVVRASLLETMDADAENDQSYLSAEVGPEAIAAFFRAAAGFFRAAPWKTVPIDQSLLAVNIEQLGVKEAALLIMGQQGENLGFVFFAKLDHFEAYLDGAEAIQRGEEPAVPPHLALSFDHRSEVSAELLQEIAEHQWEVAGAAAYPWLAVVDEEVGVRPATAAEVTLAEAIALALPQLLSETEALLAVWKGAEPLVRSVSVRTHAGAVEVSLRIPYEQVHGEQRPRDALLAALFALARDGQDIDPEARRPLEQELLRRFLAAPEGKAPTDVRWCHLVMDLAADYFGATIATLGAPELRELVFEITPRQVTIDASAAGGLVASQHAFYAFLERECGLEQAEACVRVLAGDAVERLQAALANPSMFGMAKSIMMAGRDAGFDMGTQEGIEAWMRVMQSKPLPASVRLPSSAAPSRTGSKATARTTKRPRQAARTARKRSR
;
A
#
# COMPACT_ATOMS: atom_id res chain seq x y z
N MET A 1 -48.02 -13.47 22.09
CA MET A 1 -47.25 -14.27 21.11
C MET A 1 -46.08 -13.44 20.62
N ALA A 2 -44.88 -13.69 21.15
CA ALA A 2 -43.67 -13.01 20.72
C ALA A 2 -43.18 -13.62 19.40
N ALA A 3 -43.16 -12.83 18.33
CA ALA A 3 -42.56 -13.24 17.07
C ALA A 3 -41.05 -13.42 17.28
N LYS A 4 -40.59 -14.67 17.21
CA LYS A 4 -39.17 -15.02 17.12
C LYS A 4 -38.60 -14.34 15.88
N ILE A 5 -37.83 -13.26 16.07
CA ILE A 5 -36.94 -12.73 15.05
C ILE A 5 -35.98 -13.87 14.70
N ARG A 6 -36.14 -14.49 13.54
CA ARG A 6 -35.13 -15.40 12.98
C ARG A 6 -33.89 -14.55 12.74
N ARG A 7 -32.83 -14.75 13.54
CA ARG A 7 -31.48 -14.29 13.19
C ARG A 7 -31.19 -14.86 11.80
N VAL A 8 -31.01 -14.00 10.80
CA VAL A 8 -30.42 -14.39 9.52
C VAL A 8 -28.96 -14.72 9.86
N GLY A 9 -28.71 -15.98 10.19
CA GLY A 9 -27.38 -16.45 10.59
C GLY A 9 -26.43 -16.40 9.41
N ILE A 10 -25.19 -15.97 9.65
CA ILE A 10 -24.09 -16.10 8.70
C ILE A 10 -23.91 -17.60 8.42
N GLU A 11 -24.15 -18.03 7.18
CA GLU A 11 -23.97 -19.42 6.76
C GLU A 11 -22.55 -19.61 6.26
N TRP A 12 -21.86 -20.63 6.78
CA TRP A 12 -20.62 -21.14 6.24
C TRP A 12 -20.87 -22.49 5.58
N VAL A 13 -20.12 -22.75 4.51
CA VAL A 13 -20.19 -23.98 3.74
C VAL A 13 -18.88 -24.75 3.95
N GLY A 14 -18.98 -26.01 4.32
CA GLY A 14 -17.83 -26.88 4.56
C GLY A 14 -17.82 -28.09 3.64
N GLY A 15 -16.63 -28.52 3.25
CA GLY A 15 -16.51 -29.73 2.45
C GLY A 15 -15.10 -30.29 2.38
N LEU A 16 -15.04 -31.62 2.27
CA LEU A 16 -13.82 -32.36 2.01
C LEU A 16 -13.60 -32.46 0.51
N VAL A 17 -12.38 -32.15 0.08
CA VAL A 17 -11.93 -32.19 -1.30
C VAL A 17 -10.66 -33.04 -1.34
N VAL A 18 -10.64 -34.07 -2.18
CA VAL A 18 -9.40 -34.79 -2.47
C VAL A 18 -8.55 -33.87 -3.35
N LEU A 19 -7.33 -33.56 -2.91
CA LEU A 19 -6.42 -32.75 -3.70
C LEU A 19 -5.89 -33.56 -4.90
N PRO A 20 -5.71 -32.94 -6.07
CA PRO A 20 -5.27 -33.65 -7.27
C PRO A 20 -3.80 -34.08 -7.21
N ALA A 21 -2.95 -33.34 -6.47
CA ALA A 21 -1.53 -33.67 -6.31
C ALA A 21 -1.31 -34.97 -5.54
N THR A 22 -0.30 -35.74 -5.96
CA THR A 22 0.14 -36.95 -5.24
C THR A 22 1.37 -36.63 -4.43
N VAL A 23 1.31 -36.84 -3.11
CA VAL A 23 2.47 -36.68 -2.23
C VAL A 23 3.36 -37.92 -2.34
N THR A 24 4.64 -37.70 -2.65
CA THR A 24 5.67 -38.75 -2.72
C THR A 24 6.83 -38.39 -1.78
N GLY A 25 7.52 -39.39 -1.22
CA GLY A 25 8.67 -39.18 -0.33
C GLY A 25 8.42 -39.46 1.16
N GLU A 26 7.17 -39.61 1.58
CA GLU A 26 6.78 -40.01 2.94
C GLU A 26 6.09 -41.39 2.95
N GLY A 27 6.77 -42.42 2.43
CA GLY A 27 6.22 -43.77 2.30
C GLY A 27 5.48 -44.00 0.97
N GLU A 28 4.42 -44.80 1.00
CA GLU A 28 3.61 -45.07 -0.20
C GLU A 28 2.93 -43.79 -0.71
N PRO A 29 2.98 -43.51 -2.03
CA PRO A 29 2.32 -42.34 -2.61
C PRO A 29 0.84 -42.27 -2.24
N TYR A 30 0.39 -41.10 -1.81
CA TYR A 30 -1.01 -40.87 -1.47
C TYR A 30 -1.48 -39.50 -1.96
N ARG A 31 -2.78 -39.37 -2.20
CA ARG A 31 -3.41 -38.06 -2.50
C ARG A 31 -3.94 -37.48 -1.20
N PRO A 32 -3.51 -36.29 -0.78
CA PRO A 32 -4.02 -35.68 0.44
C PRO A 32 -5.48 -35.24 0.27
N GLU A 33 -6.17 -35.11 1.38
CA GLU A 33 -7.48 -34.47 1.44
C GLU A 33 -7.31 -33.05 2.02
N ALA A 34 -8.20 -32.15 1.64
CA ALA A 34 -8.33 -30.82 2.21
C ALA A 34 -9.77 -30.60 2.68
N LEU A 35 -9.92 -30.05 3.89
CA LEU A 35 -11.18 -29.59 4.44
C LEU A 35 -11.22 -28.07 4.30
N PHE A 36 -12.19 -27.56 3.55
CA PHE A 36 -12.38 -26.12 3.36
C PHE A 36 -13.59 -25.61 4.13
N TRP A 37 -13.47 -24.38 4.62
CA TRP A 37 -14.57 -23.57 5.13
C TRP A 37 -14.72 -22.34 4.26
N VAL A 38 -15.90 -22.14 3.71
CA VAL A 38 -16.18 -21.10 2.72
C VAL A 38 -17.35 -20.26 3.20
N SER A 39 -17.30 -18.96 2.99
CA SER A 39 -18.44 -18.08 3.25
C SER A 39 -19.56 -18.32 2.24
N ALA A 40 -20.79 -17.88 2.54
CA ALA A 40 -21.90 -17.90 1.58
C ALA A 40 -21.61 -17.11 0.27
N LYS A 41 -20.57 -16.28 0.23
CA LYS A 41 -20.14 -15.52 -0.95
C LYS A 41 -18.99 -16.19 -1.73
N GLY A 42 -18.49 -17.35 -1.30
CA GLY A 42 -17.44 -18.09 -2.01
C GLY A 42 -16.01 -17.88 -1.49
N ALA A 43 -15.77 -16.94 -0.56
CA ALA A 43 -14.44 -16.72 0.01
C ALA A 43 -14.02 -17.87 0.96
N ILE A 44 -12.78 -18.37 0.82
CA ILE A 44 -12.20 -19.42 1.67
C ILE A 44 -11.80 -18.82 3.03
N LEU A 45 -12.55 -19.15 4.07
CA LEU A 45 -12.33 -18.71 5.45
C LEU A 45 -11.29 -19.53 6.18
N GLY A 46 -11.05 -20.77 5.76
CA GLY A 46 -10.04 -21.62 6.36
C GLY A 46 -9.87 -22.92 5.59
N SER A 47 -8.69 -23.51 5.71
CA SER A 47 -8.36 -24.80 5.12
C SER A 47 -7.55 -25.64 6.08
N THR A 48 -7.66 -26.96 5.96
CA THR A 48 -6.83 -27.93 6.69
C THR A 48 -6.53 -29.08 5.76
N VAL A 49 -5.26 -29.45 5.61
CA VAL A 49 -4.80 -30.52 4.73
C VAL A 49 -4.33 -31.69 5.58
N GLY A 50 -4.66 -32.91 5.17
CA GLY A 50 -4.32 -34.13 5.90
C GLY A 50 -4.26 -35.36 4.99
N LYS A 51 -3.90 -36.52 5.54
CA LYS A 51 -3.94 -37.77 4.78
C LYS A 51 -5.39 -38.24 4.56
N PRO A 52 -5.65 -39.09 3.55
CA PRO A 52 -6.97 -39.65 3.31
C PRO A 52 -7.64 -40.18 4.57
N GLY A 53 -8.84 -39.70 4.87
CA GLY A 53 -9.66 -40.16 5.98
C GLY A 53 -9.30 -39.60 7.36
N GLU A 54 -8.22 -38.81 7.50
CA GLU A 54 -7.86 -38.21 8.80
C GLU A 54 -8.72 -36.97 9.13
N LEU A 55 -9.14 -36.22 8.11
CA LEU A 55 -9.74 -34.91 8.29
C LEU A 55 -11.14 -34.93 8.90
N LEU A 56 -11.89 -36.03 8.79
CA LEU A 56 -13.19 -36.17 9.47
C LEU A 56 -13.03 -36.08 10.99
N GLY A 57 -11.98 -36.69 11.55
CA GLY A 57 -11.68 -36.61 12.99
C GLY A 57 -11.21 -35.23 13.43
N GLN A 58 -10.67 -34.43 12.51
CA GLN A 58 -10.14 -33.09 12.77
C GLN A 58 -11.16 -31.98 12.46
N ALA A 59 -12.31 -32.30 11.86
CA ALA A 59 -13.25 -31.32 11.35
C ALA A 59 -13.74 -30.31 12.40
N SER A 60 -14.01 -30.77 13.63
CA SER A 60 -14.45 -29.91 14.72
C SER A 60 -13.37 -28.96 15.22
N GLU A 61 -12.11 -29.40 15.22
CA GLU A 61 -10.97 -28.56 15.57
C GLU A 61 -10.65 -27.56 14.44
N SER A 62 -10.67 -28.02 13.19
CA SER A 62 -10.52 -27.17 12.00
C SER A 62 -11.53 -26.03 12.00
N LEU A 63 -12.83 -26.33 12.17
CA LEU A 63 -13.88 -25.29 12.25
C LEU A 63 -13.62 -24.32 13.41
N ARG A 64 -13.23 -24.83 14.58
CA ARG A 64 -12.90 -23.99 15.74
C ARG A 64 -11.71 -23.08 15.44
N GLY A 65 -10.67 -23.61 14.81
CA GLY A 65 -9.51 -22.85 14.36
C GLY A 65 -9.91 -21.71 13.44
N THR A 66 -10.76 -22.00 12.45
CA THR A 66 -11.29 -21.00 11.52
C THR A 66 -12.18 -19.95 12.19
N ILE A 67 -12.99 -20.32 13.19
CA ILE A 67 -13.76 -19.35 13.99
C ILE A 67 -12.85 -18.38 14.73
N VAL A 68 -11.73 -18.88 15.27
CA VAL A 68 -10.80 -18.09 16.08
C VAL A 68 -9.82 -17.29 15.22
N ARG A 69 -9.44 -17.81 14.05
CA ARG A 69 -8.50 -17.21 13.09
C ARG A 69 -8.94 -17.53 11.66
N PRO A 70 -9.97 -16.84 11.15
CA PRO A 70 -10.34 -17.01 9.75
C PRO A 70 -9.27 -16.36 8.86
N SER A 71 -9.08 -16.89 7.65
CA SER A 71 -8.21 -16.32 6.62
C SER A 71 -8.64 -14.90 6.23
N TRP A 72 -9.94 -14.59 6.34
CA TRP A 72 -10.52 -13.28 6.07
C TRP A 72 -11.54 -12.89 7.15
N GLY A 73 -11.58 -11.61 7.51
CA GLY A 73 -12.48 -11.04 8.51
C GLY A 73 -12.06 -11.23 9.97
N ARG A 74 -12.85 -10.66 10.89
CA ARG A 74 -12.62 -10.81 12.35
C ARG A 74 -13.04 -12.21 12.83
N PRO A 75 -12.49 -12.71 13.95
CA PRO A 75 -12.96 -13.96 14.57
C PRO A 75 -14.47 -13.92 14.82
N HIS A 76 -15.20 -14.84 14.19
CA HIS A 76 -16.65 -14.91 14.32
C HIS A 76 -17.14 -16.34 14.14
N ALA A 77 -18.19 -16.69 14.87
CA ALA A 77 -18.84 -17.98 14.73
C ALA A 77 -19.97 -17.89 13.68
N PRO A 78 -20.10 -18.88 12.78
CA PRO A 78 -21.24 -18.96 11.89
C PRO A 78 -22.54 -19.15 12.70
N GLY A 79 -23.64 -18.63 12.16
CA GLY A 79 -24.97 -18.95 12.67
C GLY A 79 -25.45 -20.33 12.18
N ARG A 80 -24.88 -20.82 11.07
CA ARG A 80 -25.17 -22.12 10.47
C ARG A 80 -23.96 -22.63 9.69
N VAL A 81 -23.76 -23.95 9.71
CA VAL A 81 -22.81 -24.63 8.82
C VAL A 81 -23.54 -25.62 7.93
N ARG A 82 -23.31 -25.56 6.62
CA ARG A 82 -23.85 -26.50 5.63
C ARG A 82 -22.72 -27.34 5.07
N VAL A 83 -22.91 -28.66 5.05
CA VAL A 83 -21.95 -29.62 4.47
C VAL A 83 -22.69 -30.66 3.63
N ALA A 84 -22.04 -31.21 2.61
CA ALA A 84 -22.65 -32.22 1.74
C ALA A 84 -22.60 -33.65 2.32
N SER A 85 -21.60 -33.97 3.15
CA SER A 85 -21.42 -35.30 3.75
C SER A 85 -22.21 -35.44 5.07
N PRO A 86 -23.07 -36.47 5.21
CA PRO A 86 -23.74 -36.79 6.46
C PRO A 86 -22.77 -37.10 7.60
N GLU A 87 -21.63 -37.72 7.30
CA GLU A 87 -20.58 -38.09 8.25
C GLU A 87 -19.89 -36.84 8.81
N LEU A 88 -19.54 -35.89 7.93
CA LEU A 88 -19.00 -34.59 8.34
C LEU A 88 -20.03 -33.80 9.17
N ALA A 89 -21.30 -33.83 8.77
CA ALA A 89 -22.36 -33.19 9.55
C ALA A 89 -22.49 -33.79 10.96
N ALA A 90 -22.37 -35.12 11.09
CA ALA A 90 -22.41 -35.80 12.39
C ALA A 90 -21.22 -35.40 13.27
N ALA A 91 -20.00 -35.44 12.72
CA ALA A 91 -18.78 -35.06 13.43
C ALA A 91 -18.83 -33.62 13.95
N LEU A 92 -19.37 -32.69 13.15
CA LEU A 92 -19.52 -31.29 13.55
C LEU A 92 -20.60 -31.09 14.62
N ARG A 93 -21.73 -31.82 14.56
CA ARG A 93 -22.78 -31.75 15.60
C ARG A 93 -22.28 -32.26 16.94
N GLU A 94 -21.44 -33.30 16.93
CA GLU A 94 -20.83 -33.82 18.15
C GLU A 94 -19.85 -32.81 18.78
N GLY A 95 -18.98 -32.19 17.97
CA GLY A 95 -18.01 -31.20 18.48
C GLY A 95 -18.59 -29.83 18.79
N HIS A 96 -19.76 -29.48 18.21
CA HIS A 96 -20.41 -28.17 18.34
C HIS A 96 -21.93 -28.29 18.53
N PRO A 97 -22.41 -28.79 19.69
CA PRO A 97 -23.83 -29.07 19.94
C PRO A 97 -24.74 -27.82 19.92
N GLY A 98 -24.16 -26.61 19.97
CA GLY A 98 -24.89 -25.34 19.89
C GLY A 98 -24.99 -24.74 18.48
N LEU A 99 -24.39 -25.37 17.47
CA LEU A 99 -24.33 -24.86 16.10
C LEU A 99 -25.38 -25.54 15.20
N ASP A 100 -26.08 -24.75 14.38
CA ASP A 100 -27.02 -25.29 13.38
C ASP A 100 -26.22 -25.91 12.22
N VAL A 101 -26.00 -27.22 12.26
CA VAL A 101 -25.32 -27.97 11.20
C VAL A 101 -26.34 -28.69 10.32
N VAL A 102 -26.36 -28.35 9.03
CA VAL A 102 -27.28 -28.90 8.03
C VAL A 102 -26.52 -29.71 7.00
N CYS A 103 -27.07 -30.86 6.62
CA CYS A 103 -26.58 -31.65 5.50
C CYS A 103 -27.34 -31.22 4.23
N GLY A 104 -26.63 -30.75 3.20
CA GLY A 104 -27.24 -30.29 1.95
C GLY A 104 -26.19 -30.03 0.85
N PRO A 105 -26.61 -29.81 -0.41
CA PRO A 105 -25.69 -29.58 -1.52
C PRO A 105 -24.75 -28.42 -1.23
N THR A 106 -23.50 -28.50 -1.68
CA THR A 106 -22.45 -27.48 -1.48
C THR A 106 -21.78 -27.08 -2.80
N PRO A 107 -22.51 -26.45 -3.74
CA PRO A 107 -21.94 -26.02 -5.03
C PRO A 107 -20.75 -25.07 -4.86
N GLU A 108 -20.68 -24.33 -3.75
CA GLU A 108 -19.55 -23.46 -3.43
C GLU A 108 -18.23 -24.24 -3.25
N ILE A 109 -18.32 -25.45 -2.67
CA ILE A 109 -17.17 -26.35 -2.54
C ILE A 109 -16.81 -26.98 -3.89
N ASP A 110 -17.81 -27.24 -4.74
CA ASP A 110 -17.55 -27.72 -6.10
C ASP A 110 -16.82 -26.66 -6.94
N VAL A 111 -17.14 -25.37 -6.76
CA VAL A 111 -16.41 -24.24 -7.37
C VAL A 111 -14.97 -24.18 -6.85
N VAL A 112 -14.75 -24.29 -5.54
CA VAL A 112 -13.39 -24.33 -4.97
C VAL A 112 -12.62 -25.54 -5.50
N ARG A 113 -13.25 -26.72 -5.59
CA ARG A 113 -12.62 -27.91 -6.18
C ARG A 113 -12.29 -27.69 -7.66
N ALA A 114 -13.21 -27.10 -8.43
CA ALA A 114 -12.98 -26.82 -9.85
C ALA A 114 -11.83 -25.81 -10.03
N SER A 115 -11.77 -24.75 -9.23
CA SER A 115 -10.67 -23.79 -9.25
C SER A 115 -9.33 -24.39 -8.79
N LEU A 116 -9.34 -25.26 -7.78
CA LEU A 116 -8.15 -26.03 -7.37
C LEU A 116 -7.70 -26.97 -8.47
N LEU A 117 -8.63 -27.65 -9.15
CA LEU A 117 -8.31 -28.47 -10.31
C LEU A 117 -7.81 -27.61 -11.47
N GLU A 118 -8.39 -26.46 -11.78
CA GLU A 118 -7.88 -25.57 -12.83
C GLU A 118 -6.50 -25.01 -12.49
N THR A 119 -6.25 -24.65 -11.24
CA THR A 119 -4.96 -24.09 -10.79
C THR A 119 -3.90 -25.19 -10.71
N MET A 120 -4.26 -26.39 -10.28
CA MET A 120 -3.32 -27.50 -10.13
C MET A 120 -3.20 -28.34 -11.41
N ASP A 121 -4.19 -28.39 -12.30
CA ASP A 121 -4.04 -28.88 -13.68
C ASP A 121 -3.28 -27.82 -14.50
N ALA A 122 -3.35 -26.53 -14.17
CA ALA A 122 -2.41 -25.54 -14.67
C ALA A 122 -0.96 -25.76 -14.15
N ASP A 123 -0.79 -26.45 -13.02
CA ASP A 123 0.51 -26.88 -12.48
C ASP A 123 0.90 -28.34 -12.81
N ALA A 124 -0.04 -29.19 -13.23
CA ALA A 124 0.17 -30.64 -13.42
C ALA A 124 -0.07 -31.12 -14.86
N GLU A 125 -0.79 -30.36 -15.68
CA GLU A 125 -1.05 -30.64 -17.10
C GLU A 125 -0.75 -29.48 -18.06
N ASN A 126 -0.26 -28.32 -17.58
CA ASN A 126 0.27 -27.29 -18.47
C ASN A 126 1.79 -27.33 -18.53
N ASP A 127 2.30 -27.46 -19.75
CA ASP A 127 3.62 -27.00 -20.16
C ASP A 127 3.76 -25.51 -19.77
N GLN A 128 4.12 -25.21 -18.51
CA GLN A 128 4.51 -23.86 -18.14
C GLN A 128 5.68 -23.48 -19.04
N SER A 129 5.42 -22.48 -19.87
CA SER A 129 6.30 -22.07 -20.95
C SER A 129 6.27 -20.55 -21.01
N TYR A 130 7.44 -19.94 -21.19
CA TYR A 130 7.55 -18.51 -21.50
C TYR A 130 7.01 -18.19 -22.91
N LEU A 131 6.87 -19.21 -23.76
CA LEU A 131 6.39 -19.10 -25.13
C LEU A 131 4.87 -19.22 -25.19
N SER A 132 4.29 -18.51 -26.16
CA SER A 132 2.87 -18.58 -26.49
C SER A 132 2.68 -18.48 -28.01
N ALA A 133 1.43 -18.58 -28.48
CA ALA A 133 1.13 -18.44 -29.91
C ALA A 133 1.61 -17.08 -30.50
N GLU A 134 1.69 -16.04 -29.68
CA GLU A 134 2.15 -14.70 -30.09
C GLU A 134 3.60 -14.41 -29.70
N VAL A 135 4.15 -15.15 -28.74
CA VAL A 135 5.45 -14.86 -28.13
C VAL A 135 6.43 -16.00 -28.42
N GLY A 136 7.38 -15.73 -29.33
CA GLY A 136 8.42 -16.67 -29.72
C GLY A 136 9.72 -16.56 -28.89
N PRO A 137 10.64 -17.52 -29.05
CA PRO A 137 11.86 -17.61 -28.23
C PRO A 137 12.83 -16.46 -28.41
N GLU A 138 12.82 -15.79 -29.56
CA GLU A 138 13.65 -14.59 -29.78
C GLU A 138 13.15 -13.38 -28.98
N ALA A 139 11.82 -13.23 -28.85
CA ALA A 139 11.22 -12.17 -28.04
C ALA A 139 11.55 -12.36 -26.56
N ILE A 140 11.40 -13.60 -26.06
CA ILE A 140 11.78 -13.95 -24.69
C ILE A 140 13.28 -13.80 -24.46
N ALA A 141 14.13 -14.19 -25.41
CA ALA A 141 15.59 -14.00 -25.28
C ALA A 141 15.97 -12.52 -25.10
N ALA A 142 15.33 -11.63 -25.86
CA ALA A 142 15.57 -10.19 -25.76
C ALA A 142 15.05 -9.62 -24.45
N PHE A 143 13.85 -10.02 -24.03
CA PHE A 143 13.28 -9.68 -22.74
C PHE A 143 14.16 -10.15 -21.56
N PHE A 144 14.62 -11.40 -21.56
CA PHE A 144 15.51 -11.94 -20.52
C PHE A 144 16.81 -11.15 -20.42
N ARG A 145 17.41 -10.77 -21.55
CA ARG A 145 18.61 -9.92 -21.57
C ARG A 145 18.33 -8.55 -20.96
N ALA A 146 17.20 -7.93 -21.31
CA ALA A 146 16.79 -6.65 -20.75
C ALA A 146 16.54 -6.76 -19.24
N ALA A 147 15.82 -7.79 -18.79
CA ALA A 147 15.54 -8.06 -17.38
C ALA A 147 16.83 -8.34 -16.59
N ALA A 148 17.79 -9.06 -17.16
CA ALA A 148 19.09 -9.28 -16.55
C ALA A 148 19.88 -7.96 -16.39
N GLY A 149 19.83 -7.08 -17.39
CA GLY A 149 20.38 -5.73 -17.29
C GLY A 149 19.72 -4.89 -16.20
N PHE A 150 18.39 -4.90 -16.16
CA PHE A 150 17.58 -4.25 -15.13
C PHE A 150 17.94 -4.76 -13.72
N PHE A 151 18.02 -6.07 -13.54
CA PHE A 151 18.38 -6.66 -12.24
C PHE A 151 19.75 -6.23 -11.76
N ARG A 152 20.75 -6.23 -12.65
CA ARG A 152 22.13 -5.80 -12.33
C ARG A 152 22.20 -4.32 -11.97
N ALA A 153 21.39 -3.47 -12.59
CA ALA A 153 21.30 -2.05 -12.26
C ALA A 153 20.70 -1.81 -10.87
N ALA A 154 19.98 -2.80 -10.31
CA ALA A 154 19.33 -2.76 -9.00
C ALA A 154 18.56 -1.45 -8.69
N PRO A 155 17.55 -1.05 -9.49
CA PRO A 155 16.74 0.16 -9.31
C PRO A 155 16.21 0.40 -7.91
N TRP A 156 15.84 -0.67 -7.20
CA TRP A 156 15.36 -0.66 -5.82
C TRP A 156 16.38 -0.16 -4.79
N LYS A 157 17.66 -0.04 -5.14
CA LYS A 157 18.68 0.61 -4.28
C LYS A 157 18.78 2.11 -4.51
N THR A 158 18.31 2.57 -5.67
CA THR A 158 18.37 3.97 -6.08
C THR A 158 17.09 4.68 -5.67
N VAL A 159 15.93 4.08 -5.94
CA VAL A 159 14.63 4.65 -5.58
C VAL A 159 14.40 4.56 -4.06
N PRO A 160 14.13 5.69 -3.37
CA PRO A 160 14.20 5.76 -1.91
C PRO A 160 13.07 5.04 -1.17
N ILE A 161 11.87 5.01 -1.73
CA ILE A 161 10.69 4.36 -1.15
C ILE A 161 9.87 3.65 -2.23
N ASP A 162 9.17 2.60 -1.83
CA ASP A 162 8.26 1.77 -2.64
C ASP A 162 6.95 2.47 -3.02
N GLN A 163 6.84 3.77 -2.77
CA GLN A 163 5.72 4.64 -3.19
C GLN A 163 6.15 5.70 -4.22
N SER A 164 7.45 5.74 -4.58
CA SER A 164 7.96 6.65 -5.60
C SER A 164 7.55 6.15 -6.99
N LEU A 165 6.48 6.73 -7.53
CA LEU A 165 6.01 6.43 -8.87
C LEU A 165 6.81 7.17 -9.95
N LEU A 166 6.92 6.54 -11.13
CA LEU A 166 7.41 7.14 -12.36
C LEU A 166 6.29 7.18 -13.39
N ALA A 167 6.17 8.28 -14.13
CA ALA A 167 5.29 8.35 -15.30
C ALA A 167 6.02 7.82 -16.54
N VAL A 168 5.34 6.97 -17.30
CA VAL A 168 5.85 6.30 -18.51
C VAL A 168 5.02 6.70 -19.71
N ASN A 169 5.69 7.13 -20.78
CA ASN A 169 5.10 7.41 -22.08
C ASN A 169 5.85 6.62 -23.15
N ILE A 170 5.11 5.85 -23.97
CA ILE A 170 5.63 5.10 -25.12
C ILE A 170 4.58 5.19 -26.23
N GLU A 171 4.72 6.18 -27.11
CA GLU A 171 3.72 6.47 -28.15
C GLU A 171 3.53 5.28 -29.11
N GLN A 172 4.62 4.59 -29.47
CA GLN A 172 4.58 3.45 -30.38
C GLN A 172 3.78 2.26 -29.83
N LEU A 173 3.60 2.19 -28.51
CA LEU A 173 2.85 1.14 -27.82
C LEU A 173 1.50 1.64 -27.26
N GLY A 174 1.12 2.89 -27.57
CA GLY A 174 -0.12 3.48 -27.07
C GLY A 174 -0.12 3.77 -25.56
N VAL A 175 1.06 3.82 -24.93
CA VAL A 175 1.21 4.08 -23.50
C VAL A 175 1.36 5.58 -23.27
N LYS A 176 0.47 6.16 -22.46
CA LYS A 176 0.46 7.59 -22.13
C LYS A 176 0.22 7.80 -20.64
N GLU A 177 1.12 8.54 -19.99
CA GLU A 177 1.09 8.87 -18.56
C GLU A 177 0.75 7.64 -17.69
N ALA A 178 1.35 6.49 -18.00
CA ALA A 178 1.15 5.27 -17.23
C ALA A 178 2.00 5.29 -15.95
N ALA A 179 1.51 4.66 -14.89
CA ALA A 179 2.17 4.65 -13.59
C ALA A 179 3.09 3.43 -13.45
N LEU A 180 4.35 3.67 -13.08
CA LEU A 180 5.34 2.63 -12.86
C LEU A 180 5.87 2.70 -11.43
N LEU A 181 5.73 1.59 -10.72
CA LEU A 181 6.17 1.39 -9.34
C LEU A 181 7.39 0.49 -9.31
N ILE A 182 8.45 0.87 -8.60
CA ILE A 182 9.62 0.00 -8.40
C ILE A 182 9.47 -0.75 -7.08
N MET A 183 9.61 -2.07 -7.12
CA MET A 183 9.54 -2.94 -5.96
C MET A 183 10.93 -3.42 -5.53
N GLY A 184 11.09 -3.76 -4.25
CA GLY A 184 12.28 -4.42 -3.74
C GLY A 184 13.16 -3.62 -2.78
N GLN A 185 12.69 -2.49 -2.26
CA GLN A 185 13.45 -1.60 -1.38
C GLN A 185 13.85 -2.28 -0.05
N GLN A 186 13.09 -3.30 0.38
CA GLN A 186 13.41 -4.15 1.54
C GLN A 186 14.22 -5.41 1.18
N GLY A 187 14.59 -5.58 -0.09
CA GLY A 187 15.37 -6.73 -0.58
C GLY A 187 14.55 -7.97 -0.94
N GLU A 188 13.21 -7.89 -0.89
CA GLU A 188 12.27 -8.96 -1.25
C GLU A 188 11.37 -8.50 -2.41
N ASN A 189 10.88 -9.43 -3.23
CA ASN A 189 9.98 -9.14 -4.37
C ASN A 189 10.54 -8.07 -5.31
N LEU A 190 11.79 -8.27 -5.75
CA LEU A 190 12.50 -7.32 -6.60
C LEU A 190 11.82 -7.21 -7.97
N GLY A 191 11.65 -5.99 -8.49
CA GLY A 191 10.95 -5.83 -9.76
C GLY A 191 10.33 -4.46 -10.00
N PHE A 192 9.31 -4.45 -10.85
CA PHE A 192 8.42 -3.31 -11.02
C PHE A 192 6.98 -3.74 -11.30
N VAL A 193 6.03 -2.86 -10.99
CA VAL A 193 4.63 -2.98 -11.40
C VAL A 193 4.27 -1.80 -12.28
N PHE A 194 3.65 -2.10 -13.41
CA PHE A 194 3.18 -1.16 -14.39
C PHE A 194 1.65 -1.14 -14.41
N PHE A 195 1.10 0.07 -14.32
CA PHE A 195 -0.33 0.34 -14.38
C PHE A 195 -0.60 1.26 -15.57
N ALA A 196 -1.48 0.83 -16.48
CA ALA A 196 -1.84 1.64 -17.64
C ALA A 196 -2.51 2.98 -17.27
N LYS A 197 -3.06 3.08 -16.05
CA LYS A 197 -3.73 4.27 -15.50
C LYS A 197 -3.35 4.47 -14.03
N LEU A 198 -3.35 5.72 -13.58
CA LEU A 198 -3.16 6.04 -12.16
C LEU A 198 -4.23 5.40 -11.27
N ASP A 199 -5.48 5.40 -11.71
CA ASP A 199 -6.60 4.84 -10.95
C ASP A 199 -6.39 3.35 -10.63
N HIS A 200 -5.69 2.60 -11.49
CA HIS A 200 -5.37 1.20 -11.22
C HIS A 200 -4.29 1.07 -10.14
N PHE A 201 -3.34 1.99 -10.08
CA PHE A 201 -2.39 2.05 -8.97
C PHE A 201 -3.08 2.40 -7.65
N GLU A 202 -4.00 3.37 -7.66
CA GLU A 202 -4.77 3.74 -6.47
C GLU A 202 -5.59 2.55 -5.95
N ALA A 203 -6.29 1.83 -6.84
CA ALA A 203 -7.02 0.61 -6.50
C ALA A 203 -6.09 -0.51 -5.97
N TYR A 204 -4.86 -0.59 -6.47
CA TYR A 204 -3.88 -1.57 -6.01
C TYR A 204 -3.44 -1.29 -4.56
N LEU A 205 -3.23 -0.01 -4.22
CA LEU A 205 -2.95 0.40 -2.84
C LEU A 205 -4.15 0.11 -1.92
N ASP A 206 -5.36 0.45 -2.36
CA ASP A 206 -6.58 0.18 -1.58
C ASP A 206 -6.77 -1.33 -1.34
N GLY A 207 -6.42 -2.17 -2.32
CA GLY A 207 -6.39 -3.63 -2.19
C GLY A 207 -5.39 -4.11 -1.14
N ALA A 208 -4.17 -3.58 -1.12
CA ALA A 208 -3.18 -3.92 -0.10
C ALA A 208 -3.64 -3.57 1.32
N GLU A 209 -4.33 -2.44 1.48
CA GLU A 209 -4.93 -2.04 2.76
C GLU A 209 -6.12 -2.94 3.15
N ALA A 210 -6.97 -3.31 2.19
CA ALA A 210 -8.06 -4.25 2.41
C ALA A 210 -7.52 -5.58 2.98
N ILE A 211 -6.42 -6.11 2.42
CA ILE A 211 -5.74 -7.31 2.94
C ILE A 211 -5.31 -7.11 4.40
N GLN A 212 -4.72 -5.96 4.75
CA GLN A 212 -4.32 -5.67 6.13
C GLN A 212 -5.52 -5.59 7.09
N ARG A 213 -6.68 -5.15 6.59
CA ARG A 213 -7.96 -5.13 7.33
C ARG A 213 -8.66 -6.50 7.37
N GLY A 214 -8.16 -7.49 6.64
CA GLY A 214 -8.80 -8.80 6.46
C GLY A 214 -10.07 -8.72 5.60
N GLU A 215 -10.17 -7.69 4.78
CA GLU A 215 -11.21 -7.50 3.76
C GLU A 215 -10.79 -8.14 2.45
N GLU A 216 -11.77 -8.43 1.59
CA GLU A 216 -11.52 -8.94 0.24
C GLU A 216 -10.97 -7.80 -0.64
N PRO A 217 -9.74 -7.92 -1.19
CA PRO A 217 -9.15 -6.87 -2.01
C PRO A 217 -9.69 -6.88 -3.43
N ALA A 218 -9.89 -5.69 -4.01
CA ALA A 218 -9.96 -5.57 -5.46
C ALA A 218 -8.55 -5.71 -6.05
N VAL A 219 -8.42 -6.46 -7.14
CA VAL A 219 -7.16 -6.62 -7.86
C VAL A 219 -7.29 -5.93 -9.22
N PRO A 220 -6.73 -4.71 -9.40
CA PRO A 220 -6.88 -3.97 -10.64
C PRO A 220 -5.98 -4.54 -11.74
N PRO A 221 -6.28 -4.28 -13.04
CA PRO A 221 -5.41 -4.70 -14.13
C PRO A 221 -4.01 -4.08 -14.05
N HIS A 222 -2.98 -4.92 -14.09
CA HIS A 222 -1.58 -4.50 -14.03
C HIS A 222 -0.64 -5.52 -14.67
N LEU A 223 0.56 -5.05 -15.03
CA LEU A 223 1.67 -5.89 -15.49
C LEU A 223 2.79 -5.82 -14.45
N ALA A 224 3.31 -6.96 -14.03
CA ALA A 224 4.38 -7.04 -13.05
C ALA A 224 5.57 -7.84 -13.60
N LEU A 225 6.75 -7.26 -13.48
CA LEU A 225 8.01 -7.99 -13.59
C LEU A 225 8.52 -8.26 -12.18
N SER A 226 8.65 -9.54 -11.82
CA SER A 226 9.31 -9.99 -10.60
C SER A 226 10.53 -10.87 -10.90
N PHE A 227 11.37 -11.10 -9.89
CA PHE A 227 12.51 -12.00 -9.99
C PHE A 227 12.44 -13.07 -8.91
N ASP A 228 12.45 -14.31 -9.34
CA ASP A 228 12.38 -15.48 -8.46
C ASP A 228 13.76 -16.08 -8.22
N HIS A 229 13.89 -16.78 -7.10
CA HIS A 229 15.03 -17.64 -6.86
C HIS A 229 14.93 -18.90 -7.72
N ARG A 230 16.07 -19.45 -8.15
CA ARG A 230 16.13 -20.70 -8.94
C ARG A 230 15.31 -21.85 -8.31
N SER A 231 15.23 -21.89 -6.98
CA SER A 231 14.49 -22.93 -6.25
C SER A 231 12.97 -22.76 -6.30
N GLU A 232 12.49 -21.60 -6.72
CA GLU A 232 11.08 -21.23 -6.84
C GLU A 232 10.58 -21.40 -8.28
N VAL A 233 11.49 -21.55 -9.25
CA VAL A 233 11.17 -21.82 -10.66
C VAL A 233 10.96 -23.31 -10.89
N SER A 234 9.92 -23.68 -11.64
CA SER A 234 9.62 -25.07 -12.01
C SER A 234 10.72 -25.71 -12.87
N ALA A 235 10.79 -27.04 -12.86
CA ALA A 235 11.84 -27.78 -13.56
C ALA A 235 11.74 -27.62 -15.08
N GLU A 236 10.51 -27.52 -15.58
CA GLU A 236 10.14 -27.35 -16.98
C GLU A 236 10.62 -25.99 -17.50
N LEU A 237 10.34 -24.91 -16.78
CA LEU A 237 10.83 -23.56 -17.11
C LEU A 237 12.36 -23.47 -17.03
N LEU A 238 12.98 -24.12 -16.04
CA LEU A 238 14.45 -24.18 -15.95
C LEU A 238 15.07 -24.94 -17.14
N GLN A 239 14.39 -25.98 -17.62
CA GLN A 239 14.80 -26.71 -18.82
C GLN A 239 14.64 -25.84 -20.07
N GLU A 240 13.50 -25.17 -20.25
CA GLU A 240 13.25 -24.27 -21.38
C GLU A 240 14.29 -23.13 -21.44
N ILE A 241 14.56 -22.49 -20.30
CA ILE A 241 15.62 -21.46 -20.19
C ILE A 241 16.99 -22.02 -20.61
N ALA A 242 17.31 -23.24 -20.19
CA ALA A 242 18.58 -23.88 -20.52
C ALA A 242 18.67 -24.28 -22.01
N GLU A 243 17.57 -24.76 -22.59
CA GLU A 243 17.46 -25.15 -24.00
C GLU A 243 17.66 -23.95 -24.93
N HIS A 244 17.02 -22.82 -24.62
CA HIS A 244 17.14 -21.59 -25.41
C HIS A 244 18.33 -20.70 -25.01
N GLN A 245 19.04 -21.06 -23.94
CA GLN A 245 20.18 -20.32 -23.40
C GLN A 245 19.85 -18.85 -23.08
N TRP A 246 18.65 -18.61 -22.54
CA TRP A 246 18.24 -17.26 -22.17
C TRP A 246 19.07 -16.72 -21.00
N GLU A 247 19.38 -15.42 -21.04
CA GLU A 247 20.28 -14.80 -20.09
C GLU A 247 19.61 -14.56 -18.73
N VAL A 248 20.22 -15.06 -17.66
CA VAL A 248 19.77 -14.85 -16.28
C VAL A 248 20.90 -14.19 -15.49
N ALA A 249 20.61 -13.12 -14.75
CA ALA A 249 21.66 -12.34 -14.08
C ALA A 249 22.33 -13.06 -12.89
N GLY A 250 21.68 -14.09 -12.34
CA GLY A 250 22.17 -14.87 -11.21
C GLY A 250 21.09 -15.81 -10.65
N ALA A 251 21.42 -16.57 -9.61
CA ALA A 251 20.52 -17.57 -9.03
C ALA A 251 19.23 -16.99 -8.42
N ALA A 252 19.19 -15.69 -8.12
CA ALA A 252 18.05 -14.96 -7.56
C ALA A 252 17.39 -13.99 -8.57
N ALA A 253 17.62 -14.22 -9.87
CA ALA A 253 17.28 -13.25 -10.91
C ALA A 253 16.54 -13.89 -12.09
N TYR A 254 15.74 -14.91 -11.84
CA TYR A 254 14.90 -15.54 -12.86
C TYR A 254 13.68 -14.65 -13.11
N PRO A 255 13.55 -14.01 -14.29
CA PRO A 255 12.47 -13.07 -14.53
C PRO A 255 11.14 -13.81 -14.68
N TRP A 256 10.12 -13.27 -14.04
CA TRP A 256 8.73 -13.68 -14.21
C TRP A 256 7.89 -12.47 -14.61
N LEU A 257 7.15 -12.60 -15.71
CA LEU A 257 6.28 -11.56 -16.24
C LEU A 257 4.83 -11.98 -16.03
N ALA A 258 4.18 -11.39 -15.05
CA ALA A 258 2.76 -11.62 -14.76
C ALA A 258 1.92 -10.50 -15.39
N VAL A 259 0.84 -10.89 -16.08
CA VAL A 259 -0.20 -9.95 -16.51
C VAL A 259 -1.49 -10.31 -15.80
N VAL A 260 -2.00 -9.35 -15.03
CA VAL A 260 -3.22 -9.50 -14.23
C VAL A 260 -4.34 -8.75 -14.92
N ASP A 261 -5.43 -9.46 -15.19
CA ASP A 261 -6.65 -8.96 -15.82
C ASP A 261 -7.82 -9.00 -14.81
N GLU A 262 -8.77 -8.07 -14.93
CA GLU A 262 -9.91 -7.93 -14.01
C GLU A 262 -10.87 -9.14 -14.11
N GLU A 263 -10.98 -9.77 -15.28
CA GLU A 263 -11.96 -10.83 -15.54
C GLU A 263 -11.39 -12.26 -15.39
N VAL A 264 -10.09 -12.46 -15.63
CA VAL A 264 -9.49 -13.79 -15.83
C VAL A 264 -8.39 -14.12 -14.81
N GLY A 265 -7.96 -13.15 -13.99
CA GLY A 265 -6.82 -13.32 -13.08
C GLY A 265 -5.49 -13.21 -13.82
N VAL A 266 -4.53 -14.09 -13.51
CA VAL A 266 -3.20 -14.09 -14.14
C VAL A 266 -3.27 -14.80 -15.50
N ARG A 267 -2.79 -14.14 -16.56
CA ARG A 267 -2.75 -14.69 -17.92
C ARG A 267 -1.36 -14.55 -18.57
N PRO A 268 -1.06 -15.33 -19.62
CA PRO A 268 0.13 -15.13 -20.44
C PRO A 268 0.17 -13.71 -21.04
N ALA A 269 1.39 -13.18 -21.18
CA ALA A 269 1.63 -11.89 -21.80
C ALA A 269 1.46 -11.96 -23.34
N THR A 270 0.90 -10.92 -23.92
CA THR A 270 0.86 -10.69 -25.36
C THR A 270 2.22 -10.22 -25.88
N ALA A 271 2.43 -10.28 -27.21
CA ALA A 271 3.67 -9.77 -27.81
C ALA A 271 3.93 -8.28 -27.51
N ALA A 272 2.86 -7.47 -27.45
CA ALA A 272 2.95 -6.05 -27.12
C ALA A 272 3.36 -5.83 -25.65
N GLU A 273 2.85 -6.65 -24.72
CA GLU A 273 3.19 -6.59 -23.29
C GLU A 273 4.62 -7.04 -23.02
N VAL A 274 5.12 -8.06 -23.72
CA VAL A 274 6.55 -8.44 -23.67
C VAL A 274 7.44 -7.31 -24.20
N THR A 275 7.05 -6.68 -25.31
CA THR A 275 7.78 -5.52 -25.87
C THR A 275 7.78 -4.34 -24.89
N LEU A 276 6.66 -4.08 -24.22
CA LEU A 276 6.52 -3.04 -23.21
C LEU A 276 7.46 -3.30 -22.01
N ALA A 277 7.42 -4.51 -21.46
CA ALA A 277 8.27 -4.90 -20.33
C ALA A 277 9.76 -4.84 -20.70
N GLU A 278 10.14 -5.29 -21.89
CA GLU A 278 11.50 -5.17 -22.42
C GLU A 278 11.93 -3.69 -22.55
N ALA A 279 11.09 -2.84 -23.14
CA ALA A 279 11.39 -1.42 -23.32
C ALA A 279 11.61 -0.71 -21.98
N ILE A 280 10.76 -0.96 -20.98
CA ILE A 280 10.90 -0.40 -19.63
C ILE A 280 12.19 -0.90 -18.97
N ALA A 281 12.46 -2.22 -19.04
CA ALA A 281 13.66 -2.82 -18.46
C ALA A 281 14.97 -2.30 -19.09
N LEU A 282 14.95 -1.89 -20.37
CA LEU A 282 16.08 -1.26 -21.05
C LEU A 282 16.24 0.24 -20.73
N ALA A 283 15.12 0.97 -20.61
CA ALA A 283 15.14 2.42 -20.44
C ALA A 283 15.42 2.84 -19.00
N LEU A 284 14.82 2.14 -18.04
CA LEU A 284 14.84 2.54 -16.64
C LEU A 284 16.25 2.57 -16.01
N PRO A 285 17.16 1.60 -16.28
CA PRO A 285 18.55 1.68 -15.84
C PRO A 285 19.28 2.93 -16.32
N GLN A 286 18.92 3.46 -17.49
CA GLN A 286 19.57 4.66 -18.06
C GLN A 286 19.18 5.91 -17.28
N LEU A 287 17.88 6.09 -17.01
CA LEU A 287 17.40 7.17 -16.13
C LEU A 287 18.02 7.06 -14.74
N LEU A 288 18.04 5.86 -14.16
CA LEU A 288 18.49 5.63 -12.78
C LEU A 288 20.01 5.76 -12.59
N SER A 289 20.77 5.80 -13.69
CA SER A 289 22.20 6.09 -13.67
C SER A 289 22.51 7.57 -13.36
N GLU A 290 21.53 8.48 -13.50
CA GLU A 290 21.68 9.92 -13.23
C GLU A 290 21.51 10.24 -11.73
N THR A 291 22.33 9.61 -10.89
CA THR A 291 22.17 9.66 -9.42
C THR A 291 22.16 11.08 -8.85
N GLU A 292 22.97 12.01 -9.39
CA GLU A 292 22.98 13.40 -8.92
C GLU A 292 21.67 14.13 -9.24
N ALA A 293 21.12 13.93 -10.44
CA ALA A 293 19.86 14.54 -10.85
C ALA A 293 18.70 13.97 -10.03
N LEU A 294 18.69 12.67 -9.80
CA LEU A 294 17.68 12.00 -8.97
C LEU A 294 17.73 12.48 -7.52
N LEU A 295 18.93 12.63 -6.95
CA LEU A 295 19.11 13.21 -5.62
C LEU A 295 18.61 14.65 -5.55
N ALA A 296 18.71 15.43 -6.62
CA ALA A 296 18.16 16.78 -6.68
C ALA A 296 16.63 16.75 -6.72
N VAL A 297 16.04 15.88 -7.54
CA VAL A 297 14.57 15.68 -7.63
C VAL A 297 14.00 15.29 -6.28
N TRP A 298 14.59 14.32 -5.58
CA TRP A 298 14.11 13.91 -4.24
C TRP A 298 14.34 14.96 -3.16
N LYS A 299 15.15 15.99 -3.42
CA LYS A 299 15.31 17.18 -2.56
C LYS A 299 14.38 18.32 -2.97
N GLY A 300 13.45 18.09 -3.90
CA GLY A 300 12.45 19.08 -4.35
C GLY A 300 12.85 19.88 -5.59
N ALA A 301 13.80 19.43 -6.39
CA ALA A 301 14.07 20.02 -7.70
C ALA A 301 12.95 19.69 -8.73
N GLU A 302 12.99 20.33 -9.90
CA GLU A 302 12.04 20.07 -10.98
C GLU A 302 12.05 18.59 -11.41
N PRO A 303 10.89 18.04 -11.85
CA PRO A 303 10.81 16.65 -12.29
C PRO A 303 11.84 16.30 -13.36
N LEU A 304 12.50 15.17 -13.18
CA LEU A 304 13.45 14.66 -14.15
C LEU A 304 12.71 13.92 -15.25
N VAL A 305 12.75 14.49 -16.46
CA VAL A 305 12.20 13.87 -17.67
C VAL A 305 13.35 13.40 -18.56
N ARG A 306 13.30 12.13 -18.99
CA ARG A 306 14.24 11.58 -19.96
C ARG A 306 13.52 10.77 -21.01
N SER A 307 13.75 11.13 -22.27
CA SER A 307 13.41 10.30 -23.42
C SER A 307 14.63 9.52 -23.84
N VAL A 308 14.49 8.20 -23.91
CA VAL A 308 15.56 7.28 -24.28
C VAL A 308 15.07 6.41 -25.42
N SER A 309 15.84 6.35 -26.50
CA SER A 309 15.59 5.39 -27.57
C SER A 309 16.24 4.06 -27.21
N VAL A 310 15.42 3.02 -27.06
CA VAL A 310 15.86 1.64 -26.77
C VAL A 310 15.54 0.74 -27.95
N ARG A 311 16.37 -0.28 -28.17
CA ARG A 311 16.17 -1.26 -29.24
C ARG A 311 15.62 -2.55 -28.65
N THR A 312 14.32 -2.76 -28.82
CA THR A 312 13.61 -3.99 -28.44
C THR A 312 13.71 -5.05 -29.53
N HIS A 313 13.22 -6.27 -29.27
CA HIS A 313 13.08 -7.29 -30.32
C HIS A 313 12.15 -6.86 -31.46
N ALA A 314 11.11 -6.09 -31.16
CA ALA A 314 10.11 -5.61 -32.11
C ALA A 314 10.54 -4.33 -32.87
N GLY A 315 11.68 -3.74 -32.51
CA GLY A 315 12.22 -2.53 -33.15
C GLY A 315 12.68 -1.46 -32.17
N ALA A 316 13.06 -0.31 -32.71
CA ALA A 316 13.41 0.85 -31.89
C ALA A 316 12.15 1.49 -31.31
N VAL A 317 12.16 1.75 -30.01
CA VAL A 317 11.07 2.36 -29.25
C VAL A 317 11.62 3.55 -28.48
N GLU A 318 10.88 4.65 -28.44
CA GLU A 318 11.22 5.79 -27.60
C GLU A 318 10.44 5.69 -26.29
N VAL A 319 11.15 5.64 -25.18
CA VAL A 319 10.56 5.58 -23.84
C VAL A 319 10.85 6.90 -23.15
N SER A 320 9.79 7.63 -22.80
CA SER A 320 9.89 8.82 -21.96
C SER A 320 9.50 8.46 -20.53
N LEU A 321 10.44 8.67 -19.62
CA LEU A 321 10.29 8.44 -18.19
C LEU A 321 10.34 9.78 -17.46
N ARG A 322 9.43 9.97 -16.51
CA ARG A 322 9.37 11.16 -15.67
C ARG A 322 9.28 10.77 -14.19
N ILE A 323 10.10 11.38 -13.35
CA ILE A 323 10.11 11.17 -11.90
C ILE A 323 10.12 12.52 -11.16
N PRO A 324 9.25 12.73 -10.16
CA PRO A 324 8.14 11.86 -9.73
C PRO A 324 7.01 11.77 -10.77
N TYR A 325 6.11 10.78 -10.60
CA TYR A 325 4.90 10.61 -11.42
C TYR A 325 3.97 11.81 -11.34
N GLU A 326 3.85 12.44 -10.17
CA GLU A 326 3.05 13.64 -9.99
C GLU A 326 3.35 14.60 -11.10
N GLN A 327 2.32 14.94 -11.87
CA GLN A 327 2.42 15.93 -12.93
C GLN A 327 3.19 17.12 -12.38
N VAL A 328 4.03 17.73 -13.22
CA VAL A 328 4.22 19.18 -13.10
C VAL A 328 2.82 19.71 -12.88
N HIS A 329 2.47 20.14 -11.65
CA HIS A 329 1.22 20.84 -11.37
C HIS A 329 1.08 21.78 -12.55
N GLY A 330 0.06 21.53 -13.37
CA GLY A 330 -0.03 22.13 -14.69
C GLY A 330 0.31 23.62 -14.57
N GLU A 331 1.01 24.16 -15.56
CA GLU A 331 1.40 25.57 -15.61
C GLU A 331 0.19 26.54 -15.67
N GLN A 332 -0.82 26.33 -14.84
CA GLN A 332 -1.95 27.18 -14.62
C GLN A 332 -1.91 27.58 -13.15
N ARG A 333 -1.43 28.81 -12.94
CA ARG A 333 -1.59 29.53 -11.68
C ARG A 333 -3.01 29.30 -11.16
N PRO A 334 -3.17 28.97 -9.86
CA PRO A 334 -4.47 29.03 -9.22
C PRO A 334 -5.14 30.37 -9.57
N ARG A 335 -6.39 30.33 -10.02
CA ARG A 335 -7.12 31.57 -10.39
C ARG A 335 -7.28 32.50 -9.18
N ASP A 336 -7.28 31.90 -7.99
CA ASP A 336 -7.25 32.62 -6.73
C ASP A 336 -5.83 33.09 -6.37
N ALA A 337 -5.70 34.39 -6.15
CA ALA A 337 -4.41 35.03 -5.86
C ALA A 337 -3.75 34.52 -4.57
N LEU A 338 -4.53 34.00 -3.62
CA LEU A 338 -4.03 33.49 -2.35
C LEU A 338 -3.48 32.08 -2.53
N LEU A 339 -4.17 31.20 -3.26
CA LEU A 339 -3.60 29.91 -3.64
C LEU A 339 -2.36 30.08 -4.53
N ALA A 340 -2.34 31.05 -5.44
CA ALA A 340 -1.14 31.34 -6.25
C ALA A 340 0.05 31.79 -5.39
N ALA A 341 -0.20 32.54 -4.31
CA ALA A 341 0.83 32.94 -3.35
C ALA A 341 1.33 31.76 -2.51
N LEU A 342 0.43 30.88 -2.04
CA LEU A 342 0.81 29.64 -1.33
C LEU A 342 1.59 28.69 -2.25
N PHE A 343 1.17 28.54 -3.49
CA PHE A 343 1.87 27.76 -4.51
C PHE A 343 3.28 28.29 -4.75
N ALA A 344 3.45 29.62 -4.87
CA ALA A 344 4.75 30.23 -5.05
C ALA A 344 5.71 30.00 -3.87
N LEU A 345 5.19 29.92 -2.63
CA LEU A 345 6.01 29.64 -1.45
C LEU A 345 6.56 28.21 -1.43
N ALA A 346 5.88 27.25 -2.06
CA ALA A 346 6.32 25.86 -2.13
C ALA A 346 7.29 25.58 -3.30
N ARG A 347 7.43 26.49 -4.28
CA ARG A 347 8.23 26.28 -5.50
C ARG A 347 9.74 26.21 -5.30
N ASP A 348 10.26 26.73 -4.18
CA ASP A 348 11.70 26.94 -4.04
C ASP A 348 12.44 25.76 -3.37
N GLY A 349 11.73 24.67 -3.01
CA GLY A 349 12.34 23.47 -2.41
C GLY A 349 13.13 23.73 -1.12
N GLN A 350 12.95 24.91 -0.50
CA GLN A 350 13.53 25.31 0.78
C GLN A 350 12.47 25.18 1.89
N ASP A 351 12.92 25.21 3.15
CA ASP A 351 12.02 25.37 4.30
C ASP A 351 11.05 26.52 4.05
N ILE A 352 9.75 26.24 3.99
CA ILE A 352 8.73 27.25 3.72
C ILE A 352 8.72 28.25 4.89
N ASP A 353 9.00 29.53 4.61
CA ASP A 353 9.01 30.58 5.63
C ASP A 353 7.65 30.66 6.35
N PRO A 354 7.56 30.29 7.64
CA PRO A 354 6.31 30.29 8.39
C PRO A 354 5.72 31.71 8.53
N GLU A 355 6.55 32.75 8.52
CA GLU A 355 6.09 34.14 8.63
C GLU A 355 5.43 34.63 7.33
N ALA A 356 5.83 34.08 6.18
CA ALA A 356 5.20 34.34 4.89
C ALA A 356 3.96 33.45 4.65
N ARG A 357 4.02 32.19 5.09
CA ARG A 357 2.96 31.18 4.91
C ARG A 357 1.72 31.45 5.79
N ARG A 358 1.91 31.67 7.09
CA ARG A 358 0.81 31.74 8.06
C ARG A 358 -0.24 32.83 7.76
N PRO A 359 0.12 34.06 7.33
CA PRO A 359 -0.89 35.07 6.99
C PRO A 359 -1.79 34.65 5.81
N LEU A 360 -1.22 33.93 4.83
CA LEU A 360 -1.99 33.43 3.69
C LEU A 360 -2.95 32.32 4.12
N GLU A 361 -2.48 31.35 4.89
CA GLU A 361 -3.32 30.28 5.43
C GLU A 361 -4.44 30.82 6.34
N GLN A 362 -4.16 31.83 7.16
CA GLN A 362 -5.18 32.49 7.99
C GLN A 362 -6.27 33.15 7.16
N GLU A 363 -5.91 33.85 6.09
CA GLU A 363 -6.87 34.47 5.18
C GLU A 363 -7.65 33.41 4.38
N LEU A 364 -7.02 32.29 3.99
CA LEU A 364 -7.70 31.15 3.36
C LEU A 364 -8.75 30.55 4.28
N LEU A 365 -8.38 30.30 5.55
CA LEU A 365 -9.29 29.76 6.55
C LEU A 365 -10.42 30.74 6.89
N ARG A 366 -10.15 32.05 6.88
CA ARG A 366 -11.20 33.07 7.03
C ARG A 366 -12.24 32.98 5.92
N ARG A 367 -11.82 32.74 4.68
CA ARG A 367 -12.72 32.56 3.53
C ARG A 367 -13.49 31.24 3.64
N PHE A 368 -12.80 30.16 3.99
CA PHE A 368 -13.42 28.86 4.23
C PHE A 368 -14.54 28.93 5.28
N LEU A 369 -14.27 29.57 6.43
CA LEU A 369 -15.27 29.76 7.49
C LEU A 369 -16.47 30.61 7.08
N ALA A 370 -16.30 31.51 6.11
CA ALA A 370 -17.40 32.31 5.56
C ALA A 370 -18.22 31.53 4.50
N ALA A 371 -17.64 30.50 3.90
CA ALA A 371 -18.26 29.68 2.88
C ALA A 371 -19.27 28.66 3.44
N PRO A 372 -20.20 28.13 2.63
CA PRO A 372 -21.16 27.11 3.06
C PRO A 372 -20.51 25.89 3.73
N GLU A 373 -19.36 25.44 3.25
CA GLU A 373 -18.62 24.27 3.75
C GLU A 373 -18.05 24.48 5.17
N GLY A 374 -17.72 25.73 5.52
CA GLY A 374 -17.22 26.08 6.85
C GLY A 374 -18.31 26.29 7.91
N LYS A 375 -19.60 26.17 7.55
CA LYS A 375 -20.74 26.41 8.47
C LYS A 375 -21.18 25.18 9.27
N ALA A 376 -20.76 23.98 8.89
CA ALA A 376 -20.85 22.79 9.72
C ALA A 376 -19.96 22.98 10.98
N PRO A 377 -20.06 22.15 12.05
CA PRO A 377 -19.14 22.22 13.18
C PRO A 377 -17.73 21.75 12.74
N THR A 378 -17.06 22.61 11.98
CA THR A 378 -15.72 22.40 11.45
C THR A 378 -14.73 22.98 12.45
N ASP A 379 -13.91 22.12 13.03
CA ASP A 379 -12.84 22.55 13.90
C ASP A 379 -11.62 22.90 13.04
N VAL A 380 -11.37 24.20 12.90
CA VAL A 380 -10.30 24.80 12.09
C VAL A 380 -8.92 24.40 12.58
N ARG A 381 -8.79 23.95 13.84
CA ARG A 381 -7.52 23.44 14.37
C ARG A 381 -7.03 22.23 13.56
N TRP A 382 -7.92 21.45 12.98
CA TRP A 382 -7.55 20.33 12.12
C TRP A 382 -6.98 20.80 10.78
N CYS A 383 -7.55 21.85 10.18
CA CYS A 383 -7.00 22.45 8.96
C CYS A 383 -5.58 22.99 9.22
N HIS A 384 -5.38 23.68 10.34
CA HIS A 384 -4.04 24.13 10.75
C HIS A 384 -3.06 22.97 10.94
N LEU A 385 -3.48 21.90 11.61
CA LEU A 385 -2.64 20.72 11.82
C LEU A 385 -2.13 20.15 10.50
N VAL A 386 -3.02 19.91 9.54
CA VAL A 386 -2.62 19.32 8.25
C VAL A 386 -1.73 20.27 7.45
N MET A 387 -2.01 21.57 7.45
CA MET A 387 -1.15 22.56 6.78
C MET A 387 0.24 22.65 7.41
N ASP A 388 0.35 22.57 8.74
CA ASP A 388 1.66 22.54 9.43
C ASP A 388 2.42 21.26 9.12
N LEU A 389 1.78 20.09 9.18
CA LEU A 389 2.43 18.83 8.86
C LEU A 389 2.84 18.75 7.37
N ALA A 390 2.03 19.30 6.46
CA ALA A 390 2.38 19.39 5.04
C ALA A 390 3.67 20.18 4.80
N ALA A 391 3.82 21.32 5.47
CA ALA A 391 5.03 22.12 5.38
C ALA A 391 6.24 21.41 6.02
N ASP A 392 6.05 20.82 7.20
CA ASP A 392 7.13 20.21 7.99
C ASP A 392 7.66 18.90 7.39
N TYR A 393 6.81 18.09 6.74
CA TYR A 393 7.18 16.78 6.22
C TYR A 393 7.43 16.76 4.72
N PHE A 394 6.70 17.57 3.95
CA PHE A 394 6.74 17.53 2.49
C PHE A 394 7.26 18.82 1.86
N GLY A 395 7.52 19.87 2.66
CA GLY A 395 7.81 21.19 2.10
C GLY A 395 6.66 21.70 1.22
N ALA A 396 5.43 21.25 1.49
CA ALA A 396 4.25 21.53 0.69
C ALA A 396 3.34 22.54 1.39
N THR A 397 2.59 23.32 0.61
CA THR A 397 1.43 24.05 1.12
C THR A 397 0.16 23.33 0.70
N ILE A 398 -0.99 23.73 1.24
CA ILE A 398 -2.29 23.19 0.79
C ILE A 398 -2.54 23.38 -0.72
N ALA A 399 -1.86 24.34 -1.37
CA ALA A 399 -1.95 24.56 -2.81
C ALA A 399 -1.16 23.54 -3.64
N THR A 400 -0.17 22.85 -3.05
CA THR A 400 0.69 21.88 -3.74
C THR A 400 0.56 20.47 -3.22
N LEU A 401 -0.10 20.27 -2.08
CA LEU A 401 -0.29 18.97 -1.44
C LEU A 401 -1.23 18.09 -2.28
N GLY A 402 -0.75 16.91 -2.67
CA GLY A 402 -1.48 15.92 -3.43
C GLY A 402 -2.23 14.91 -2.56
N ALA A 403 -2.97 14.02 -3.21
CA ALA A 403 -3.70 12.93 -2.56
C ALA A 403 -2.78 11.90 -1.87
N PRO A 404 -1.62 11.50 -2.45
CA PRO A 404 -0.67 10.60 -1.78
C PRO A 404 -0.12 11.19 -0.48
N GLU A 405 0.33 12.45 -0.50
CA GLU A 405 0.89 13.12 0.67
C GLU A 405 -0.19 13.34 1.73
N LEU A 406 -1.41 13.72 1.32
CA LEU A 406 -2.53 13.85 2.25
C LEU A 406 -2.86 12.51 2.92
N ARG A 407 -2.85 11.41 2.18
CA ARG A 407 -3.07 10.06 2.71
C ARG A 407 -2.01 9.73 3.76
N GLU A 408 -0.73 9.98 3.46
CA GLU A 408 0.37 9.77 4.41
C GLU A 408 0.22 10.66 5.65
N LEU A 409 -0.11 11.94 5.47
CA LEU A 409 -0.31 12.89 6.57
C LEU A 409 -1.41 12.43 7.53
N VAL A 410 -2.55 12.02 6.98
CA VAL A 410 -3.74 11.66 7.74
C VAL A 410 -3.57 10.29 8.39
N PHE A 411 -3.14 9.27 7.65
CA PHE A 411 -3.18 7.88 8.12
C PHE A 411 -1.87 7.34 8.68
N GLU A 412 -0.73 7.98 8.41
CA GLU A 412 0.58 7.52 8.89
C GLU A 412 1.22 8.55 9.83
N ILE A 413 1.44 9.77 9.38
CA ILE A 413 2.16 10.81 10.14
C ILE A 413 1.33 11.25 11.36
N THR A 414 0.04 11.50 11.20
CA THR A 414 -0.83 11.91 12.32
C THR A 414 -0.90 10.83 13.41
N PRO A 415 -1.19 9.55 13.10
CA PRO A 415 -1.12 8.46 14.08
C PRO A 415 0.25 8.27 14.71
N ARG A 416 1.32 8.53 13.97
CA ARG A 416 2.68 8.36 14.48
C ARG A 416 3.15 9.50 15.38
N GLN A 417 2.83 10.75 15.04
CA GLN A 417 3.50 11.93 15.59
C GLN A 417 2.58 12.83 16.43
N VAL A 418 1.27 12.83 16.14
CA VAL A 418 0.32 13.75 16.77
C VAL A 418 -0.35 13.08 17.97
N THR A 419 -0.32 13.77 19.11
CA THR A 419 -0.93 13.30 20.36
C THR A 419 -2.39 13.75 20.45
N ILE A 420 -3.29 12.98 19.84
CA ILE A 420 -4.74 13.17 19.88
C ILE A 420 -5.44 11.84 20.18
N ASP A 421 -6.67 11.94 20.71
CA ASP A 421 -7.51 10.78 20.99
C ASP A 421 -8.09 10.19 19.70
N ALA A 422 -8.34 8.88 19.68
CA ALA A 422 -8.98 8.22 18.55
C ALA A 422 -10.36 8.83 18.24
N SER A 423 -11.07 9.37 19.23
CA SER A 423 -12.34 10.08 19.04
C SER A 423 -12.21 11.36 18.21
N ALA A 424 -11.00 11.89 18.01
CA ALA A 424 -10.74 13.06 17.19
C ALA A 424 -10.80 12.76 15.68
N ALA A 425 -10.74 11.48 15.29
CA ALA A 425 -10.70 11.05 13.89
C ALA A 425 -11.84 11.63 13.05
N GLY A 426 -13.07 11.53 13.54
CA GLY A 426 -14.25 12.03 12.85
C GLY A 426 -14.21 13.54 12.61
N GLY A 427 -13.75 14.30 13.60
CA GLY A 427 -13.59 15.76 13.48
C GLY A 427 -12.49 16.14 12.49
N LEU A 428 -11.36 15.44 12.50
CA LEU A 428 -10.24 15.69 11.60
C LEU A 428 -10.65 15.42 10.15
N VAL A 429 -11.17 14.22 9.86
CA VAL A 429 -11.57 13.82 8.50
C VAL A 429 -12.68 14.74 7.97
N ALA A 430 -13.72 15.02 8.76
CA ALA A 430 -14.79 15.92 8.35
C ALA A 430 -14.29 17.35 8.07
N SER A 431 -13.38 17.88 8.91
CA SER A 431 -12.79 19.19 8.68
C SER A 431 -11.96 19.25 7.40
N GLN A 432 -11.14 18.23 7.12
CA GLN A 432 -10.35 18.19 5.88
C GLN A 432 -11.26 18.02 4.66
N HIS A 433 -12.25 17.14 4.73
CA HIS A 433 -13.16 16.90 3.61
C HIS A 433 -13.92 18.18 3.25
N ALA A 434 -14.43 18.90 4.25
CA ALA A 434 -15.08 20.19 4.04
C ALA A 434 -14.12 21.25 3.48
N PHE A 435 -12.87 21.27 3.95
CA PHE A 435 -11.87 22.21 3.49
C PHE A 435 -11.47 21.97 2.04
N TYR A 436 -11.21 20.73 1.63
CA TYR A 436 -10.90 20.40 0.24
C TYR A 436 -12.08 20.62 -0.71
N ALA A 437 -13.32 20.32 -0.28
CA ALA A 437 -14.51 20.66 -1.06
C ALA A 437 -14.63 22.18 -1.31
N PHE A 438 -14.28 23.00 -0.31
CA PHE A 438 -14.19 24.45 -0.48
C PHE A 438 -13.08 24.86 -1.47
N LEU A 439 -11.90 24.26 -1.38
CA LEU A 439 -10.77 24.57 -2.26
C LEU A 439 -11.07 24.20 -3.72
N GLU A 440 -11.77 23.09 -3.93
CA GLU A 440 -12.27 22.68 -5.24
C GLU A 440 -13.24 23.74 -5.79
N ARG A 441 -14.32 24.05 -5.04
CA ARG A 441 -15.40 24.93 -5.51
C ARG A 441 -14.97 26.39 -5.67
N GLU A 442 -14.33 26.95 -4.65
CA GLU A 442 -14.07 28.39 -4.55
C GLU A 442 -12.73 28.77 -5.19
N CYS A 443 -11.73 27.88 -5.13
CA CYS A 443 -10.39 28.18 -5.58
C CYS A 443 -9.98 27.43 -6.86
N GLY A 444 -10.77 26.45 -7.31
CA GLY A 444 -10.50 25.66 -8.50
C GLY A 444 -9.24 24.80 -8.37
N LEU A 445 -8.97 24.28 -7.16
CA LEU A 445 -7.81 23.43 -6.91
C LEU A 445 -8.01 22.06 -7.56
N GLU A 446 -7.23 21.74 -8.58
CA GLU A 446 -7.44 20.55 -9.43
C GLU A 446 -7.31 19.23 -8.67
N GLN A 447 -6.32 19.12 -7.78
CA GLN A 447 -6.10 17.91 -6.98
C GLN A 447 -7.08 17.76 -5.80
N ALA A 448 -7.96 18.75 -5.56
CA ALA A 448 -8.86 18.72 -4.41
C ALA A 448 -9.85 17.55 -4.48
N GLU A 449 -10.33 17.18 -5.68
CA GLU A 449 -11.24 16.05 -5.86
C GLU A 449 -10.58 14.73 -5.41
N ALA A 450 -9.32 14.51 -5.82
CA ALA A 450 -8.55 13.35 -5.40
C ALA A 450 -8.31 13.34 -3.88
N CYS A 451 -8.04 14.51 -3.28
CA CYS A 451 -7.91 14.66 -1.84
C CYS A 451 -9.22 14.39 -1.09
N VAL A 452 -10.37 14.78 -1.64
CA VAL A 452 -11.69 14.47 -1.09
C VAL A 452 -11.94 12.96 -1.11
N ARG A 453 -11.54 12.25 -2.18
CA ARG A 453 -11.65 10.78 -2.25
C ARG A 453 -10.86 10.07 -1.15
N VAL A 454 -9.66 10.53 -0.82
CA VAL A 454 -8.84 10.01 0.30
C VAL A 454 -9.56 10.12 1.65
N LEU A 455 -10.45 11.11 1.80
CA LEU A 455 -11.17 11.43 3.04
C LEU A 455 -12.61 10.89 3.05
N ALA A 456 -13.01 10.17 2.01
CA ALA A 456 -14.35 9.58 1.87
C ALA A 456 -14.39 8.15 2.45
N GLY A 457 -15.56 7.52 2.37
CA GLY A 457 -15.72 6.11 2.74
C GLY A 457 -15.45 5.84 4.23
N ASP A 458 -14.52 4.93 4.51
CA ASP A 458 -14.15 4.46 5.85
C ASP A 458 -12.99 5.26 6.48
N ALA A 459 -12.65 6.43 5.92
CA ALA A 459 -11.54 7.26 6.39
C ALA A 459 -11.61 7.58 7.90
N VAL A 460 -12.81 7.75 8.47
CA VAL A 460 -12.98 8.00 9.92
C VAL A 460 -12.58 6.76 10.72
N GLU A 461 -13.11 5.59 10.36
CA GLU A 461 -12.82 4.32 11.00
C GLU A 461 -11.34 3.96 10.90
N ARG A 462 -10.74 4.18 9.73
CA ARG A 462 -9.33 3.95 9.46
C ARG A 462 -8.44 4.82 10.35
N LEU A 463 -8.68 6.13 10.36
CA LEU A 463 -7.91 7.04 11.19
C LEU A 463 -8.10 6.74 12.69
N GLN A 464 -9.32 6.39 13.11
CA GLN A 464 -9.61 6.03 14.49
C GLN A 464 -8.85 4.76 14.91
N ALA A 465 -8.81 3.73 14.06
CA ALA A 465 -8.05 2.51 14.29
C ALA A 465 -6.55 2.78 14.38
N ALA A 466 -6.00 3.59 13.47
CA ALA A 466 -4.59 3.97 13.46
C ALA A 466 -4.21 4.78 14.71
N LEU A 467 -5.03 5.75 15.12
CA LEU A 467 -4.84 6.54 16.33
C LEU A 467 -4.90 5.71 17.62
N ALA A 468 -5.67 4.63 17.63
CA ALA A 468 -5.79 3.72 18.76
C ALA A 468 -4.69 2.65 18.81
N ASN A 469 -3.88 2.49 17.76
CA ASN A 469 -2.90 1.41 17.65
C ASN A 469 -1.51 1.84 18.17
N PRO A 470 -1.05 1.31 19.33
CA PRO A 470 0.24 1.70 19.90
C PRO A 470 1.44 1.30 19.04
N SER A 471 1.31 0.33 18.13
CA SER A 471 2.39 -0.07 17.22
C SER A 471 2.68 0.96 16.12
N MET A 472 1.74 1.87 15.86
CA MET A 472 1.90 2.98 14.90
C MET A 472 2.58 4.19 15.53
N PHE A 473 2.74 4.23 16.85
CA PHE A 473 3.21 5.42 17.54
C PHE A 473 4.72 5.61 17.38
N GLY A 474 5.12 6.84 17.04
CA GLY A 474 6.51 7.26 17.16
C GLY A 474 6.97 7.26 18.61
N MET A 475 8.29 7.25 18.80
CA MET A 475 8.92 7.23 20.13
C MET A 475 8.41 8.35 21.04
N ALA A 476 8.33 9.59 20.52
CA ALA A 476 7.86 10.74 21.28
C ALA A 476 6.39 10.58 21.70
N LYS A 477 5.51 10.18 20.79
CA LYS A 477 4.09 9.92 21.07
C LYS A 477 3.91 8.79 22.09
N SER A 478 4.68 7.70 21.98
CA SER A 478 4.64 6.58 22.94
C SER A 478 4.98 7.02 24.36
N ILE A 479 6.00 7.87 24.51
CA ILE A 479 6.35 8.46 25.82
C ILE A 479 5.21 9.34 26.34
N MET A 480 4.58 10.13 25.47
CA MET A 480 3.48 11.00 25.86
C MET A 480 2.22 10.21 26.28
N MET A 481 1.87 9.15 25.54
CA MET A 481 0.74 8.27 25.88
C MET A 481 0.96 7.53 27.19
N ALA A 482 2.17 7.02 27.43
CA ALA A 482 2.51 6.39 28.71
C ALA A 482 2.38 7.36 29.91
N GLY A 483 2.68 8.66 29.71
CA GLY A 483 2.49 9.67 30.74
C GLY A 483 1.01 9.93 31.03
N ARG A 484 0.18 10.01 29.99
CA ARG A 484 -1.27 10.15 30.11
C ARG A 484 -1.90 8.95 30.82
N ASP A 485 -1.52 7.73 30.46
CA ASP A 485 -2.01 6.49 31.10
C ASP A 485 -1.56 6.40 32.57
N ALA A 486 -0.40 6.96 32.90
CA ALA A 486 0.08 7.09 34.27
C ALA A 486 -0.59 8.24 35.05
N GLY A 487 -1.58 8.92 34.45
CA GLY A 487 -2.39 9.97 35.08
C GLY A 487 -1.75 11.36 35.10
N PHE A 488 -0.68 11.59 34.34
CA PHE A 488 -0.07 12.92 34.20
C PHE A 488 -0.82 13.76 33.18
N ASP A 489 -0.94 15.06 33.45
CA ASP A 489 -1.51 16.02 32.52
C ASP A 489 -0.49 16.39 31.43
N MET A 490 -0.54 15.66 30.32
CA MET A 490 0.36 15.85 29.18
C MET A 490 0.04 17.10 28.35
N GLY A 491 -1.02 17.85 28.70
CA GLY A 491 -1.36 19.14 28.10
C GLY A 491 -0.67 20.34 28.75
N THR A 492 0.03 20.14 29.88
CA THR A 492 0.71 21.21 30.64
C THR A 492 2.22 20.98 30.72
N GLN A 493 2.99 22.06 30.82
CA GLN A 493 4.45 21.95 30.94
C GLN A 493 4.85 21.26 32.26
N GLU A 494 4.13 21.55 33.34
CA GLU A 494 4.33 20.97 34.66
C GLU A 494 4.08 19.45 34.66
N GLY A 495 3.02 18.98 33.99
CA GLY A 495 2.72 17.56 33.87
C GLY A 495 3.72 16.81 32.99
N ILE A 496 4.16 17.42 31.88
CA ILE A 496 5.23 16.86 31.03
C ILE A 496 6.54 16.75 31.83
N GLU A 497 6.95 17.79 32.56
CA GLU A 497 8.19 17.79 33.35
C GLU A 497 8.15 16.82 34.53
N ALA A 498 6.98 16.62 35.14
CA ALA A 498 6.78 15.63 36.19
C ALA A 498 6.90 14.21 35.65
N TRP A 499 6.28 13.92 34.50
CA TRP A 499 6.40 12.62 33.83
C TRP A 499 7.82 12.33 33.37
N MET A 500 8.50 13.31 32.76
CA MET A 500 9.88 13.16 32.30
C MET A 500 10.86 12.86 33.46
N ARG A 501 10.60 13.39 34.66
CA ARG A 501 11.37 13.04 35.88
C ARG A 501 11.14 11.59 36.33
N VAL A 502 9.92 11.09 36.22
CA VAL A 502 9.61 9.68 36.53
C VAL A 502 10.28 8.75 35.51
N MET A 503 10.26 9.11 34.24
CA MET A 503 10.88 8.37 33.14
C MET A 503 12.40 8.27 33.24
N GLN A 504 13.09 9.28 33.77
CA GLN A 504 14.55 9.24 33.99
C GLN A 504 15.00 8.12 34.96
N SER A 505 14.07 7.56 35.75
CA SER A 505 14.34 6.53 36.75
C SER A 505 13.80 5.14 36.40
N LYS A 506 13.19 4.97 35.21
CA LYS A 506 12.51 3.74 34.78
C LYS A 506 12.92 3.34 33.35
N PRO A 507 12.86 2.05 32.99
CA PRO A 507 13.05 1.61 31.60
C PRO A 507 11.97 2.20 30.68
N LEU A 508 12.29 2.34 29.38
CA LEU A 508 11.37 2.83 28.36
C LEU A 508 10.08 1.96 28.32
N PRO A 509 8.90 2.55 27.99
CA PRO A 509 7.67 1.81 27.82
C PRO A 509 7.86 0.68 26.80
N ALA A 510 7.19 -0.46 26.99
CA ALA A 510 7.27 -1.61 26.09
C ALA A 510 6.82 -1.30 24.64
N SER A 511 6.05 -0.22 24.45
CA SER A 511 5.65 0.32 23.14
C SER A 511 6.78 1.07 22.42
N VAL A 512 7.85 1.48 23.11
CA VAL A 512 9.00 2.15 22.50
C VAL A 512 9.96 1.10 21.95
N ARG A 513 9.96 0.92 20.63
CA ARG A 513 11.00 0.13 19.94
C ARG A 513 12.25 0.98 19.75
N LEU A 514 13.36 0.56 20.37
CA LEU A 514 14.68 1.08 20.00
C LEU A 514 15.07 0.52 18.63
N PRO A 515 15.71 1.32 17.75
CA PRO A 515 16.26 0.78 16.52
C PRO A 515 17.25 -0.33 16.85
N SER A 516 17.08 -1.49 16.21
CA SER A 516 18.01 -2.62 16.32
C SER A 516 19.42 -2.15 15.99
N SER A 517 20.39 -2.54 16.80
CA SER A 517 21.82 -2.34 16.58
C SER A 517 22.32 -3.22 15.41
N ALA A 518 21.88 -2.91 14.19
CA ALA A 518 22.59 -3.22 12.96
C ALA A 518 23.00 -1.87 12.38
N ALA A 519 24.29 -1.58 12.41
CA ALA A 519 24.85 -0.27 12.13
C ALA A 519 24.44 0.27 10.73
N PRO A 520 23.77 1.43 10.64
CA PRO A 520 23.77 2.25 9.45
C PRO A 520 25.02 3.13 9.46
N SER A 521 25.78 3.12 8.37
CA SER A 521 26.90 4.03 8.14
C SER A 521 26.43 5.48 8.13
N ARG A 522 26.63 6.19 9.24
CA ARG A 522 26.42 7.64 9.35
C ARG A 522 27.58 8.39 8.70
N THR A 523 27.32 9.14 7.64
CA THR A 523 28.12 10.32 7.28
C THR A 523 27.43 11.59 7.79
N GLY A 524 27.89 12.04 8.96
CA GLY A 524 27.98 13.43 9.43
C GLY A 524 26.79 14.40 9.28
N SER A 525 25.86 14.38 10.23
CA SER A 525 25.09 15.59 10.61
C SER A 525 25.63 16.14 11.94
N LYS A 526 26.12 17.37 11.92
CA LYS A 526 26.68 18.09 13.08
C LYS A 526 25.55 18.47 14.03
N ALA A 527 25.76 18.12 15.30
CA ALA A 527 24.91 18.48 16.43
C ALA A 527 24.71 20.01 16.53
N THR A 528 23.46 20.46 16.44
CA THR A 528 23.05 21.79 16.90
C THR A 528 22.57 21.70 18.35
N ALA A 529 23.36 22.32 19.22
CA ALA A 529 23.09 22.45 20.63
C ALA A 529 21.81 23.26 20.89
N ARG A 530 21.03 22.80 21.88
CA ARG A 530 19.98 23.55 22.58
C ARG A 530 20.47 24.96 22.91
N THR A 531 19.87 25.97 22.28
CA THR A 531 19.98 27.36 22.73
C THR A 531 18.65 27.80 23.37
N THR A 532 18.81 28.22 24.62
CA THR A 532 17.83 28.81 25.52
C THR A 532 17.07 30.00 24.91
N LYS A 533 15.74 29.98 25.08
CA LYS A 533 14.84 31.14 24.93
C LYS A 533 15.33 32.32 25.80
N ARG A 534 15.54 33.49 25.19
CA ARG A 534 15.33 34.83 25.79
C ARG A 534 15.14 35.91 24.68
N PRO A 535 14.43 37.01 24.97
CA PRO A 535 13.60 37.73 24.01
C PRO A 535 14.37 38.81 23.25
N ARG A 536 14.15 38.92 21.94
CA ARG A 536 14.60 40.06 21.11
C ARG A 536 13.40 40.75 20.42
N GLN A 537 12.51 41.28 21.25
CA GLN A 537 11.52 42.30 20.87
C GLN A 537 11.93 43.64 21.52
N ALA A 538 13.07 44.22 21.12
CA ALA A 538 13.47 45.57 21.55
C ALA A 538 14.60 46.19 20.69
N ALA A 539 14.73 45.86 19.40
CA ALA A 539 15.80 46.42 18.56
C ALA A 539 15.37 46.84 17.15
N ARG A 540 14.06 46.89 16.86
CA ARG A 540 13.55 47.26 15.52
C ARG A 540 12.78 48.59 15.47
N THR A 541 12.71 49.32 16.58
CA THR A 541 12.08 50.65 16.68
C THR A 541 13.05 51.83 16.76
N ALA A 542 14.37 51.60 16.66
CA ALA A 542 15.39 52.67 16.76
C ALA A 542 16.10 53.03 15.44
N ARG A 543 15.75 52.40 14.29
CA ARG A 543 16.41 52.68 12.99
C ARG A 543 15.53 53.34 11.93
N LYS A 544 14.42 53.98 12.35
CA LYS A 544 13.62 54.91 11.52
C LYS A 544 13.68 56.37 11.99
N ARG A 545 14.69 56.74 12.79
CA ARG A 545 15.05 58.13 13.11
C ARG A 545 16.55 58.37 12.92
N SER A 546 17.06 58.22 11.70
CA SER A 546 18.17 59.03 11.17
C SER A 546 18.46 58.64 9.71
N ARG A 547 17.67 59.18 8.79
CA ARG A 547 18.04 59.73 7.48
C ARG A 547 16.78 59.86 6.63
#